data_AF-A0A971M6T7-F1
#
_entry.id   AF-A0A971M6T7-F1
#
_cell.length_a   1.000
_cell.length_b   1.000
_cell.length_c   1.000
_cell.angle_alpha   90.00
_cell.angle_beta   90.00
_cell.angle_gamma   90.00
#
_symmetry.space_group_name_H-M   'P 1'
#
loop_
_entity.id
_entity.type
_entity.pdbx_description
1 polymer ?
#
loop_
_entity_poly.entity_id
_entity_poly.type
_entity_poly.pdbx_seq_one_letter_code
_entity_poly.pdbx_strand_id
1 'polypeptide(L)'
;MEKIDGRTLKQEVQQALRNQVIRLRKQGKKNKDVAEFLGISPQHSSTLWQKYLQGGKKEIILGTRGRRHGEKRTLTEEQEHHIQKLI
;
A
#
# COMPACT_ATOMS: atom_id res chain seq x y z
N MET A 1 11.09 -13.51 -17.60
CA MET A 1 9.90 -12.64 -17.54
C MET A 1 10.33 -11.29 -17.01
N GLU A 2 9.98 -10.20 -17.69
CA GLU A 2 10.21 -8.86 -17.15
C GLU A 2 9.39 -8.69 -15.87
N LYS A 3 10.04 -8.24 -14.80
CA LYS A 3 9.38 -8.00 -13.52
C LYS A 3 8.88 -6.56 -13.52
N ILE A 4 7.61 -6.38 -13.20
CA ILE A 4 7.02 -5.05 -13.08
C ILE A 4 7.53 -4.42 -11.78
N ASP A 5 8.15 -3.25 -11.86
CA ASP A 5 8.43 -2.46 -10.67
C ASP A 5 7.13 -1.86 -10.14
N GLY A 6 6.55 -2.50 -9.12
CA GLY A 6 5.30 -2.05 -8.51
C GLY A 6 5.34 -0.61 -7.98
N ARG A 7 6.53 -0.01 -7.76
CA ARG A 7 6.67 1.36 -7.24
C ARG A 7 6.30 2.43 -8.26
N THR A 8 6.45 2.15 -9.56
CA THR A 8 6.15 3.10 -10.64
C THR A 8 4.66 3.15 -10.99
N LEU A 9 3.88 2.16 -10.53
CA LEU A 9 2.44 2.06 -10.77
C LEU A 9 1.65 3.10 -9.95
N LYS A 10 0.51 3.54 -10.50
CA LYS A 10 -0.49 4.33 -9.77
C LYS A 10 -0.96 3.57 -8.51
N GLN A 11 -1.31 4.30 -7.44
CA GLN A 11 -1.73 3.67 -6.17
C GLN A 11 -2.91 2.70 -6.33
N GLU A 12 -3.88 3.04 -7.16
CA GLU A 12 -5.04 2.18 -7.46
C GLU A 12 -4.62 0.84 -8.06
N VAL A 13 -3.67 0.88 -9.00
CA VAL A 13 -3.12 -0.32 -9.66
C VAL A 13 -2.33 -1.16 -8.66
N GLN A 14 -1.55 -0.53 -7.77
CA GLN A 14 -0.86 -1.23 -6.70
C GLN A 14 -1.85 -1.91 -5.75
N GLN A 15 -2.95 -1.24 -5.40
CA GLN A 15 -3.99 -1.83 -4.54
C GLN A 15 -4.70 -3.00 -5.23
N ALA A 16 -5.03 -2.86 -6.51
CA ALA A 16 -5.62 -3.93 -7.31
C ALA A 16 -4.70 -5.16 -7.36
N LEU A 17 -3.40 -4.95 -7.57
CA LEU A 17 -2.40 -6.02 -7.56
C LEU A 17 -2.36 -6.75 -6.20
N ARG A 18 -2.35 -6.00 -5.08
CA ARG A 18 -2.39 -6.60 -3.75
C ARG A 18 -3.66 -7.42 -3.50
N ASN A 19 -4.80 -6.92 -3.94
CA ASN A 19 -6.08 -7.63 -3.85
C ASN A 19 -6.06 -8.92 -4.69
N GLN A 20 -5.45 -8.88 -5.87
CA GLN A 20 -5.30 -10.02 -6.77
C GLN A 20 -4.43 -11.12 -6.16
N VAL A 21 -3.31 -10.75 -5.53
CA VAL A 21 -2.46 -11.69 -4.78
C VAL A 21 -3.29 -12.43 -3.73
N ILE A 22 -4.04 -11.72 -2.90
CA ILE A 22 -4.85 -12.34 -1.84
C ILE A 22 -5.93 -13.24 -2.43
N ARG A 23 -6.60 -12.81 -3.49
CA ARG A 23 -7.64 -13.59 -4.15
C ARG A 23 -7.10 -14.93 -4.65
N LEU A 24 -5.97 -14.91 -5.36
CA LEU A 24 -5.36 -16.13 -5.88
C LEU A 24 -4.81 -17.04 -4.76
N ARG A 25 -4.25 -16.45 -3.70
CA ARG A 25 -3.77 -17.20 -2.53
C ARG A 25 -4.91 -17.85 -1.75
N LYS A 26 -6.05 -17.18 -1.61
CA LYS A 26 -7.28 -17.77 -1.05
C LYS A 26 -7.83 -18.92 -1.89
N GLN A 27 -7.67 -18.86 -3.22
CA GLN A 27 -8.01 -19.95 -4.14
C GLN A 27 -7.03 -21.15 -4.07
N GLY A 28 -6.05 -21.13 -3.16
CA GLY A 28 -5.09 -22.23 -2.98
C GLY A 28 -3.94 -22.25 -3.99
N LYS A 29 -3.79 -21.21 -4.83
CA LYS A 29 -2.67 -21.13 -5.79
C LYS A 29 -1.33 -21.03 -5.07
N LYS A 30 -0.31 -21.73 -5.59
CA LYS A 30 1.04 -21.70 -5.02
C LYS A 30 1.62 -20.30 -5.18
N ASN A 31 2.44 -19.88 -4.21
CA ASN A 31 3.00 -18.54 -4.18
C ASN A 31 3.87 -18.22 -5.40
N LYS A 32 4.62 -19.22 -5.91
CA LYS A 32 5.46 -19.06 -7.10
C LYS A 32 4.61 -18.75 -8.33
N ASP A 33 3.56 -19.54 -8.56
CA ASP A 33 2.63 -19.35 -9.67
C ASP A 33 1.94 -17.98 -9.60
N VAL A 34 1.48 -17.57 -8.41
CA VAL A 34 0.87 -16.25 -8.20
C VAL A 34 1.83 -15.11 -8.54
N ALA A 35 3.09 -15.23 -8.12
CA ALA A 35 4.10 -14.22 -8.38
C ALA A 35 4.44 -14.13 -9.87
N GLU A 36 4.53 -15.28 -10.54
CA GLU A 36 4.77 -15.37 -11.99
C GLU A 36 3.60 -14.79 -12.78
N PHE A 37 2.36 -15.19 -12.48
CA PHE A 37 1.16 -14.67 -13.17
C PHE A 37 0.99 -13.16 -13.03
N LEU A 38 1.44 -12.58 -11.92
CA LEU A 38 1.32 -11.14 -11.66
C LEU A 38 2.59 -10.35 -11.96
N GLY A 39 3.66 -11.00 -12.45
CA GLY A 39 4.91 -10.34 -12.79
C GLY A 39 5.64 -9.70 -11.60
N ILE A 40 5.45 -10.21 -10.38
CA ILE A 40 6.05 -9.71 -9.14
C ILE A 40 7.06 -10.68 -8.54
N SER A 41 7.81 -10.24 -7.53
CA SER A 41 8.71 -11.17 -6.82
C SER A 41 7.91 -12.14 -5.92
N PRO A 42 8.32 -13.42 -5.83
CA PRO A 42 7.72 -14.38 -4.91
C PRO A 42 7.78 -13.92 -3.45
N GLN A 43 8.82 -13.18 -3.08
CA GLN A 43 8.97 -12.59 -1.75
C GLN A 43 7.88 -11.55 -1.49
N HIS A 44 7.61 -10.65 -2.45
CA HIS A 44 6.55 -9.64 -2.31
C HIS A 44 5.17 -10.29 -2.16
N SER A 45 4.85 -11.29 -2.99
CA SER A 45 3.61 -12.06 -2.88
C SER A 45 3.49 -12.73 -1.50
N SER A 46 4.57 -13.34 -1.01
CA SER A 46 4.60 -13.98 0.31
C SER A 46 4.36 -12.97 1.43
N THR A 47 5.04 -11.82 1.41
CA THR A 47 4.86 -10.76 2.41
C THR A 47 3.42 -10.24 2.45
N LEU A 48 2.79 -10.02 1.29
CA LEU A 48 1.39 -9.62 1.23
C LEU A 48 0.47 -10.68 1.83
N TRP A 49 0.73 -11.95 1.55
CA TRP A 49 -0.05 -13.04 2.13
C TRP A 49 0.08 -13.11 3.66
N GLN A 50 1.30 -12.98 4.19
CA GLN A 50 1.51 -13.00 5.64
C GLN A 50 0.85 -11.82 6.35
N LYS A 51 0.95 -10.60 5.80
CA LYS A 51 0.23 -9.43 6.31
C LYS A 51 -1.28 -9.65 6.33
N TYR A 52 -1.81 -10.26 5.28
CA TYR A 52 -3.23 -10.58 5.21
C TYR A 52 -3.63 -11.62 6.27
N LEU A 53 -2.80 -12.63 6.53
CA LEU A 53 -3.06 -13.61 7.61
C LEU A 53 -3.02 -12.95 9.00
N GLN A 54 -2.15 -11.97 9.20
CA GLN A 54 -1.98 -11.31 10.50
C GLN A 54 -3.13 -10.36 10.85
N GLY A 55 -3.57 -9.51 9.91
CA GLY A 55 -4.56 -8.45 10.20
C GLY A 55 -5.65 -8.29 9.13
N GLY A 56 -5.79 -9.28 8.24
CA GLY A 56 -6.83 -9.31 7.23
C GLY A 56 -6.67 -8.23 6.16
N LYS A 57 -7.81 -7.74 5.66
CA LYS A 57 -7.85 -6.76 4.55
C LYS A 57 -7.23 -5.42 4.92
N LYS A 58 -7.29 -5.02 6.20
CA LYS A 58 -6.82 -3.71 6.69
C LYS A 58 -5.32 -3.52 6.46
N GLU A 59 -4.53 -4.58 6.65
CA GLU A 59 -3.07 -4.59 6.49
C GLU A 59 -2.58 -4.44 5.04
N ILE A 60 -3.48 -4.59 4.09
CA ILE A 60 -3.16 -4.66 2.67
C ILE A 60 -3.54 -3.36 1.95
N ILE A 61 -4.48 -2.62 2.52
CA ILE A 61 -4.90 -1.32 2.02
C ILE A 61 -3.70 -0.36 2.10
N LEU A 62 -3.40 0.28 0.98
CA LEU A 62 -2.41 1.35 0.91
C LEU A 62 -2.89 2.54 1.73
N GLY A 63 -2.02 3.04 2.60
CA GLY A 63 -2.23 4.32 3.26
C GLY A 63 -2.07 5.49 2.29
N THR A 64 -2.49 6.66 2.75
CA THR A 64 -2.29 7.94 2.05
C THR A 64 -0.80 8.18 1.83
N ARG A 65 -0.42 8.49 0.59
CA ARG A 65 0.95 8.92 0.24
C ARG A 65 1.14 10.39 0.59
N GLY A 66 2.38 10.77 0.89
CA GLY A 66 2.73 12.14 1.23
C GLY A 66 2.63 12.43 2.73
N ARG A 67 2.84 13.70 3.07
CA ARG A 67 2.81 14.19 4.45
C ARG A 67 1.39 14.11 4.98
N ARG A 68 1.24 13.67 6.23
CA ARG A 68 -0.02 13.77 6.95
C ARG A 68 -0.36 15.22 7.24
N HIS A 69 -1.63 15.49 7.48
CA HIS A 69 -2.04 16.79 7.99
C HIS A 69 -1.28 17.09 9.28
N GLY A 70 -0.77 18.31 9.42
CA GLY A 70 0.06 18.69 10.56
C GLY A 70 1.54 18.37 10.44
N GLU A 71 1.93 17.44 9.55
CA GLU A 71 3.30 16.93 9.49
C GLU A 71 4.25 17.96 8.88
N LYS A 72 5.37 18.24 9.58
CA LYS A 72 6.34 19.29 9.26
C LYS A 72 5.78 20.71 9.25
N ARG A 73 4.72 20.98 10.02
CA ARG A 73 4.38 22.36 10.39
C ARG A 73 5.38 22.88 11.41
N THR A 74 5.76 24.15 11.28
CA THR A 74 6.66 24.83 12.21
C THR A 74 5.88 25.51 13.33
N LEU A 75 4.62 25.83 13.07
CA LEU A 75 3.72 26.50 14.01
C LEU A 75 2.81 25.49 14.70
N THR A 76 2.46 25.77 15.95
CA THR A 76 1.39 25.04 16.65
C THR A 76 0.03 25.38 16.03
N GLU A 77 -0.97 24.53 16.25
CA GLU A 77 -2.34 24.77 15.76
C GLU A 77 -2.88 26.12 16.25
N GLU A 78 -2.57 26.50 17.49
CA GLU A 78 -2.94 27.80 18.06
C GLU A 78 -2.28 28.97 17.33
N GLN A 79 -0.98 28.85 17.00
CA GLN A 79 -0.25 29.87 16.24
C GLN A 79 -0.80 30.03 14.82
N GLU A 80 -1.09 28.91 14.14
CA GLU A 80 -1.73 28.95 12.82
C GLU A 80 -3.10 29.62 12.88
N HIS A 81 -3.92 29.27 13.88
CA HIS A 81 -5.25 29.85 14.03
C HIS A 81 -5.18 31.36 14.33
N HIS A 82 -4.20 31.79 15.12
CA HIS A 82 -3.97 33.20 15.39
C HIS A 82 -3.61 33.97 14.12
N ILE A 83 -2.67 33.46 13.31
CA ILE A 83 -2.28 34.09 12.04
C ILE A 83 -3.46 34.11 11.05
N GLN A 84 -4.24 33.04 10.97
CA GLN A 84 -5.38 32.98 10.05
C GLN A 84 -6.48 33.99 10.40
N LYS A 85 -6.60 34.42 11.67
CA LYS A 85 -7.52 35.49 12.10
C LYS A 85 -7.03 36.89 11.76
N LEU A 86 -5.75 37.05 11.42
CA LEU A 86 -5.13 38.34 11.10
C LEU A 86 -5.19 38.69 9.60
N ILE A 87 -5.67 37.76 8.76
CA ILE A 87 -5.85 37.88 7.30
C ILE A 87 -7.36 37.92 7.02
#